data_AF-A0A5J4FY24-F1
#
_entry.id   AF-A0A5J4FY24-F1
#
_cell.length_a   1.000
_cell.length_b   1.000
_cell.length_c   1.000
_cell.angle_alpha   90.00
_cell.angle_beta   90.00
_cell.angle_gamma   90.00
#
_symmetry.space_group_name_H-M   'P 1'
#
loop_
_entity.id
_entity.type
_entity.pdbx_description
1 polymer ?
#
loop_
_entity_poly.entity_id
_entity_poly.type
_entity_poly.pdbx_seq_one_letter_code
_entity_poly.pdbx_strand_id
1 'polypeptide(L)'
;MNKFALVICTSVFFGLQIIAQTYTTPNTGVTLTLNDIAAASPSTITFSGTDYTLLENLIIAENDTVIIDSNLDLGVEDGLLITVFGGFNISADEVAIFGIDDVLFEGFRFEESSLINIQNTSIEYSGGLRVLTESFSIDNCALTNNAGGATSSAVIQLSRGLPQITNNTITFNQFAAIGSAANSDVSAYIFNNYLEGNNQSNSNRPQINLGTTRTDAPLVISQNTIVGDVSLDMVGGIAVANFTGGSINAEIDDNIIRNNRYGITILGNNAVAVVRNNVIEDNNTQGDPLLGGSGISLNASSPGMNVIATGNEFRRNLWGITVIGEASINLGDDSTTSLGGNVFSENANGGEVFALYNNTSNTIQAKNNCWVEGVTNDLSLAESVIFHQVDDASLGEVIFDPVNCDILNITNPILETFVFYPNPAQNKINFSNTPAFNNVSIFSLQGRLVLNQEVSTTTKDINFNVPSGVYFVHFNSDTASIVRKLIVK
;
A
#
# COMPACT_ATOMS: atom_id res chain seq x y z
N MET A 1 -28.20 -80.41 17.35
CA MET A 1 -27.42 -79.37 16.64
C MET A 1 -28.35 -78.18 16.41
N ASN A 2 -28.34 -77.22 17.34
CA ASN A 2 -29.26 -76.08 17.34
C ASN A 2 -28.63 -74.86 16.67
N LYS A 3 -29.40 -74.24 15.78
CA LYS A 3 -29.10 -72.98 15.10
C LYS A 3 -29.25 -71.81 16.08
N PHE A 4 -28.25 -70.91 16.12
CA PHE A 4 -28.40 -69.56 16.63
C PHE A 4 -28.28 -68.59 15.45
N ALA A 5 -29.30 -67.78 15.24
CA ALA A 5 -29.29 -66.65 14.32
C ALA A 5 -28.86 -65.40 15.10
N LEU A 6 -27.78 -64.76 14.66
CA LEU A 6 -27.30 -63.49 15.18
C LEU A 6 -27.78 -62.39 14.22
N VAL A 7 -28.65 -61.51 14.69
CA VAL A 7 -29.08 -60.31 13.96
C VAL A 7 -28.09 -59.20 14.30
N ILE A 8 -27.32 -58.75 13.30
CA ILE A 8 -26.49 -57.55 13.38
C ILE A 8 -27.32 -56.39 12.82
N CYS A 9 -27.67 -55.44 13.68
CA CYS A 9 -28.34 -54.21 13.31
C CYS A 9 -27.27 -53.15 13.04
N THR A 10 -26.97 -52.88 11.77
CA THR A 10 -26.03 -51.83 11.35
C THR A 10 -26.80 -50.52 11.27
N SER A 11 -26.65 -49.66 12.28
CA SER A 11 -27.17 -48.29 12.26
C SER A 11 -26.30 -47.43 11.33
N VAL A 12 -26.82 -47.12 10.15
CA VAL A 12 -26.24 -46.16 9.21
C VAL A 12 -26.56 -44.74 9.72
N PHE A 13 -25.56 -44.07 10.29
CA PHE A 13 -25.62 -42.62 10.52
C PHE A 13 -25.42 -41.92 9.16
N PHE A 14 -26.52 -41.44 8.57
CA PHE A 14 -26.45 -40.43 7.52
C PHE A 14 -26.13 -39.09 8.19
N GLY A 15 -24.85 -38.70 8.19
CA GLY A 15 -24.48 -37.32 8.45
C GLY A 15 -24.98 -36.47 7.28
N LEU A 16 -26.01 -35.67 7.51
CA LEU A 16 -26.39 -34.58 6.61
C LEU A 16 -25.22 -33.59 6.61
N GLN A 17 -24.43 -33.59 5.55
CA GLN A 17 -23.52 -32.49 5.25
C GLN A 17 -24.43 -31.28 4.96
N ILE A 18 -24.45 -30.31 5.88
CA ILE A 18 -25.10 -29.02 5.63
C ILE A 18 -24.19 -28.31 4.62
N ILE A 19 -24.53 -28.41 3.34
CA ILE A 19 -23.95 -27.54 2.33
C ILE A 19 -24.54 -26.16 2.61
N ALA A 20 -23.70 -25.16 2.85
CA ALA A 20 -24.14 -23.77 2.92
C ALA A 20 -24.93 -23.46 1.65
N GLN A 21 -26.20 -23.10 1.80
CA GLN A 21 -27.07 -22.76 0.67
C GLN A 21 -26.52 -21.51 -0.04
N THR A 22 -26.86 -21.36 -1.30
CA THR A 22 -26.33 -20.29 -2.16
C THR A 22 -27.47 -19.62 -2.89
N TYR A 23 -27.55 -18.30 -2.75
CA TYR A 23 -28.38 -17.46 -3.59
C TYR A 23 -27.55 -16.85 -4.71
N THR A 24 -28.04 -16.97 -5.93
CA THR A 24 -27.49 -16.28 -7.11
C THR A 24 -28.50 -15.27 -7.60
N THR A 25 -28.05 -14.03 -7.86
CA THR A 25 -28.91 -13.00 -8.46
C THR A 25 -29.39 -13.45 -9.86
N PRO A 26 -30.52 -12.92 -10.39
CA PRO A 26 -31.22 -13.50 -11.54
C PRO A 26 -30.45 -13.56 -12.87
N ASN A 27 -29.35 -12.82 -13.01
CA ASN A 27 -28.56 -12.64 -14.22
C ASN A 27 -29.35 -11.97 -15.36
N THR A 28 -30.10 -10.92 -15.06
CA THR A 28 -31.02 -10.27 -16.01
C THR A 28 -30.67 -8.82 -16.33
N GLY A 29 -29.55 -8.31 -15.81
CA GLY A 29 -29.19 -6.90 -16.01
C GLY A 29 -29.71 -5.99 -14.90
N VAL A 30 -30.09 -6.54 -13.76
CA VAL A 30 -30.75 -5.78 -12.69
C VAL A 30 -29.75 -5.17 -11.72
N THR A 31 -30.12 -4.02 -11.17
CA THR A 31 -29.44 -3.42 -10.01
C THR A 31 -30.28 -3.72 -8.77
N LEU A 32 -29.67 -4.30 -7.74
CA LEU A 32 -30.33 -4.78 -6.54
C LEU A 32 -29.71 -4.13 -5.29
N THR A 33 -30.55 -3.71 -4.36
CA THR A 33 -30.15 -3.40 -2.97
C THR A 33 -30.21 -4.67 -2.11
N LEU A 34 -29.71 -4.62 -0.88
CA LEU A 34 -29.91 -5.72 0.08
C LEU A 34 -31.39 -5.94 0.41
N ASN A 35 -32.24 -4.90 0.33
CA ASN A 35 -33.70 -5.04 0.49
C ASN A 35 -34.32 -5.84 -0.65
N ASP A 36 -33.86 -5.63 -1.89
CA ASP A 36 -34.35 -6.38 -3.04
C ASP A 36 -33.98 -7.86 -2.92
N ILE A 37 -32.76 -8.16 -2.47
CA ILE A 37 -32.31 -9.53 -2.19
C ILE A 37 -33.11 -10.14 -1.04
N ALA A 38 -33.31 -9.43 0.07
CA ALA A 38 -34.10 -9.91 1.21
C ALA A 38 -35.57 -10.19 0.82
N ALA A 39 -36.15 -9.37 -0.08
CA ALA A 39 -37.50 -9.58 -0.59
C ALA A 39 -37.58 -10.79 -1.53
N ALA A 40 -36.55 -10.99 -2.38
CA ALA A 40 -36.48 -12.11 -3.31
C ALA A 40 -36.12 -13.44 -2.63
N SER A 41 -35.28 -13.38 -1.59
CA SER A 41 -34.78 -14.52 -0.84
C SER A 41 -34.65 -14.20 0.66
N PRO A 42 -35.76 -14.26 1.42
CA PRO A 42 -35.74 -14.03 2.86
C PRO A 42 -34.93 -15.06 3.67
N SER A 43 -34.57 -16.19 3.06
CA SER A 43 -33.65 -17.17 3.68
C SER A 43 -32.19 -16.78 3.55
N THR A 44 -31.84 -15.95 2.57
CA THR A 44 -30.47 -15.50 2.32
C THR A 44 -30.13 -14.26 3.11
N ILE A 45 -31.01 -13.26 3.10
CA ILE A 45 -30.82 -12.01 3.83
C ILE A 45 -32.05 -11.73 4.69
N THR A 46 -31.80 -11.47 5.97
CA THR A 46 -32.80 -10.89 6.88
C THR A 46 -32.38 -9.49 7.27
N PHE A 47 -33.35 -8.66 7.66
CA PHE A 47 -33.06 -7.30 8.09
C PHE A 47 -34.03 -6.80 9.16
N SER A 48 -33.54 -5.87 9.98
CA SER A 48 -34.29 -5.15 11.01
C SER A 48 -33.78 -3.70 11.06
N GLY A 49 -34.48 -2.79 10.38
CA GLY A 49 -34.01 -1.41 10.25
C GLY A 49 -32.78 -1.33 9.35
N THR A 50 -31.64 -0.89 9.90
CA THR A 50 -30.34 -0.81 9.21
C THR A 50 -29.47 -2.06 9.39
N ASP A 51 -29.92 -3.01 10.21
CA ASP A 51 -29.15 -4.21 10.54
C ASP A 51 -29.57 -5.33 9.59
N TYR A 52 -28.62 -5.83 8.81
CA TYR A 52 -28.77 -6.94 7.87
C TYR A 52 -27.96 -8.14 8.35
N THR A 53 -28.46 -9.33 8.02
CA THR A 53 -27.75 -10.58 8.28
C THR A 53 -27.75 -11.44 7.03
N LEU A 54 -26.56 -11.79 6.54
CA LEU A 54 -26.35 -12.76 5.46
C LEU A 54 -26.25 -14.17 6.06
N LEU A 55 -27.17 -15.05 5.65
CA LEU A 55 -27.37 -16.40 6.17
C LEU A 55 -26.98 -17.51 5.17
N GLU A 56 -26.73 -17.15 3.92
CA GLU A 56 -26.37 -18.04 2.83
C GLU A 56 -25.27 -17.40 1.95
N ASN A 57 -24.54 -18.21 1.18
CA ASN A 57 -23.59 -17.67 0.22
C ASN A 57 -24.30 -16.77 -0.79
N LEU A 58 -23.66 -15.66 -1.17
CA LEU A 58 -24.18 -14.72 -2.16
C LEU A 58 -23.33 -14.77 -3.43
N ILE A 59 -23.97 -15.03 -4.56
CA ILE A 59 -23.37 -14.89 -5.89
C ILE A 59 -24.07 -13.77 -6.65
N ILE A 60 -23.33 -12.71 -6.97
CA ILE A 60 -23.77 -11.65 -7.86
C ILE A 60 -23.42 -12.08 -9.29
N ALA A 61 -24.44 -12.38 -10.08
CA ALA A 61 -24.27 -12.86 -11.45
C ALA A 61 -23.68 -11.78 -12.38
N GLU A 62 -23.08 -12.23 -13.49
CA GLU A 62 -22.30 -11.41 -14.43
C GLU A 62 -23.01 -10.14 -14.92
N ASN A 63 -24.31 -10.22 -15.20
CA ASN A 63 -25.05 -9.07 -15.72
C ASN A 63 -25.68 -8.20 -14.63
N ASP A 64 -25.68 -8.64 -13.37
CA ASP A 64 -26.35 -7.92 -12.29
C ASP A 64 -25.37 -7.03 -11.51
N THR A 65 -25.91 -6.09 -10.76
CA THR A 65 -25.14 -5.26 -9.84
C THR A 65 -25.83 -5.24 -8.49
N VAL A 66 -25.07 -5.43 -7.41
CA VAL A 66 -25.55 -5.13 -6.06
C VAL A 66 -25.00 -3.78 -5.61
N ILE A 67 -25.87 -2.93 -5.07
CA ILE A 67 -25.53 -1.61 -4.54
C ILE A 67 -25.85 -1.51 -3.05
N ILE A 68 -25.01 -0.76 -2.33
CA ILE A 68 -25.24 -0.29 -0.97
C ILE A 68 -25.06 1.22 -0.98
N ASP A 69 -26.18 1.95 -1.09
CA ASP A 69 -26.25 3.41 -1.23
C ASP A 69 -26.87 4.10 0.00
N SER A 70 -27.11 3.35 1.07
CA SER A 70 -27.54 3.85 2.38
C SER A 70 -26.77 3.16 3.50
N ASN A 71 -26.60 3.86 4.61
CA ASN A 71 -25.83 3.37 5.76
C ASN A 71 -26.49 2.12 6.35
N LEU A 72 -25.69 1.09 6.60
CA LEU A 72 -26.16 -0.18 7.13
C LEU A 72 -25.04 -0.97 7.79
N ASP A 73 -25.46 -1.93 8.62
CA ASP A 73 -24.61 -2.94 9.22
C ASP A 73 -24.96 -4.30 8.58
N LEU A 74 -23.98 -5.00 8.04
CA LEU A 74 -24.13 -6.33 7.45
C LEU A 74 -23.32 -7.35 8.25
N GLY A 75 -24.01 -8.06 9.14
CA GLY A 75 -23.47 -9.26 9.78
C GLY A 75 -23.47 -10.44 8.81
N VAL A 76 -22.37 -11.19 8.75
CA VAL A 76 -22.21 -12.36 7.90
C VAL A 76 -21.95 -13.59 8.79
N GLU A 77 -22.76 -14.64 8.61
CA GLU A 77 -22.58 -15.91 9.32
C GLU A 77 -21.27 -16.62 8.93
N ASP A 78 -20.83 -17.53 9.82
CA ASP A 78 -19.61 -18.32 9.68
C ASP A 78 -19.49 -19.03 8.33
N GLY A 79 -18.30 -18.96 7.72
CA GLY A 79 -17.95 -19.70 6.52
C GLY A 79 -18.66 -19.27 5.24
N LEU A 80 -19.40 -18.15 5.23
CA LEU A 80 -20.07 -17.65 4.03
C LEU A 80 -19.15 -16.82 3.13
N LEU A 81 -19.26 -17.05 1.82
CA LEU A 81 -18.52 -16.36 0.77
C LEU A 81 -19.45 -15.48 -0.06
N ILE A 82 -19.01 -14.25 -0.32
CA ILE A 82 -19.62 -13.34 -1.28
C ILE A 82 -18.81 -13.39 -2.57
N THR A 83 -19.40 -13.90 -3.66
CA THR A 83 -18.77 -14.01 -4.98
C THR A 83 -19.40 -13.03 -5.95
N VAL A 84 -18.59 -12.28 -6.69
CA VAL A 84 -19.05 -11.22 -7.60
C VAL A 84 -18.53 -11.47 -9.00
N PHE A 85 -19.43 -11.81 -9.93
CA PHE A 85 -19.17 -11.83 -11.37
C PHE A 85 -19.56 -10.51 -12.05
N GLY A 86 -20.62 -9.86 -11.57
CA GLY A 86 -21.11 -8.58 -12.09
C GLY A 86 -20.56 -7.36 -11.35
N GLY A 87 -21.45 -6.47 -10.92
CA GLY A 87 -21.10 -5.24 -10.18
C GLY A 87 -21.31 -5.35 -8.67
N PHE A 88 -20.40 -4.76 -7.90
CA PHE A 88 -20.60 -4.53 -6.46
C PHE A 88 -20.15 -3.12 -6.11
N ASN A 89 -21.10 -2.28 -5.68
CA ASN A 89 -20.86 -0.86 -5.45
C ASN A 89 -21.37 -0.41 -4.08
N ILE A 90 -20.47 0.05 -3.23
CA ILE A 90 -20.80 0.70 -1.96
C ILE A 90 -20.48 2.18 -2.09
N SER A 91 -21.50 3.02 -1.94
CA SER A 91 -21.40 4.49 -2.02
C SER A 91 -22.09 5.21 -0.86
N ALA A 92 -22.57 4.47 0.13
CA ALA A 92 -23.10 5.03 1.38
C ALA A 92 -21.99 5.75 2.18
N ASP A 93 -22.39 6.58 3.15
CA ASP A 93 -21.46 7.37 3.96
C ASP A 93 -20.81 6.56 5.09
N GLU A 94 -21.46 5.47 5.53
CA GLU A 94 -21.00 4.61 6.62
C GLU A 94 -21.61 3.21 6.48
N VAL A 95 -20.77 2.20 6.26
CA VAL A 95 -21.18 0.79 6.17
C VAL A 95 -20.27 -0.06 7.04
N ALA A 96 -20.84 -1.01 7.79
CA ALA A 96 -20.06 -2.06 8.44
C ALA A 96 -20.39 -3.42 7.83
N ILE A 97 -19.36 -4.21 7.53
CA ILE A 97 -19.49 -5.61 7.13
C ILE A 97 -18.62 -6.45 8.05
N PHE A 98 -19.21 -7.36 8.80
CA PHE A 98 -18.50 -8.08 9.85
C PHE A 98 -18.95 -9.52 10.00
N GLY A 99 -18.02 -10.37 10.46
CA GLY A 99 -18.34 -11.70 10.97
C GLY A 99 -19.13 -11.62 12.28
N ILE A 100 -20.25 -12.34 12.39
CA ILE A 100 -21.12 -12.31 13.57
C ILE A 100 -20.38 -12.92 14.78
N ASP A 101 -20.54 -12.30 15.95
CA ASP A 101 -19.87 -12.73 17.20
C ASP A 101 -18.34 -12.86 17.06
N ASP A 102 -17.72 -12.01 16.23
CA ASP A 102 -16.30 -12.02 15.88
C ASP A 102 -15.84 -13.34 15.19
N VAL A 103 -16.79 -14.10 14.63
CA VAL A 103 -16.52 -15.35 13.90
C VAL A 103 -16.30 -15.06 12.42
N LEU A 104 -15.20 -15.59 11.86
CA LEU A 104 -14.79 -15.32 10.50
C LEU A 104 -15.83 -15.79 9.46
N PHE A 105 -16.21 -14.92 8.53
CA PHE A 105 -16.81 -15.35 7.27
C PHE A 105 -15.72 -15.59 6.20
N GLU A 106 -16.02 -16.36 5.16
CA GLU A 106 -15.02 -16.75 4.14
C GLU A 106 -14.48 -15.54 3.35
N GLY A 107 -15.23 -14.44 3.28
CA GLY A 107 -14.77 -13.18 2.70
C GLY A 107 -15.37 -12.88 1.34
N PHE A 108 -14.59 -12.23 0.48
CA PHE A 108 -15.02 -11.76 -0.82
C PHE A 108 -14.17 -12.33 -1.94
N ARG A 109 -14.85 -12.72 -3.02
CA ARG A 109 -14.22 -13.16 -4.26
C ARG A 109 -14.77 -12.35 -5.43
N PHE A 110 -13.96 -11.40 -5.89
CA PHE A 110 -14.25 -10.59 -7.07
C PHE A 110 -13.65 -11.28 -8.29
N GLU A 111 -14.51 -11.85 -9.14
CA GLU A 111 -14.10 -12.62 -10.31
C GLU A 111 -13.62 -11.71 -11.44
N GLU A 112 -12.93 -12.30 -12.41
CA GLU A 112 -12.49 -11.59 -13.62
C GLU A 112 -13.66 -10.83 -14.29
N SER A 113 -13.39 -9.63 -14.79
CA SER A 113 -14.39 -8.71 -15.38
C SER A 113 -15.43 -8.10 -14.43
N SER A 114 -15.45 -8.46 -13.14
CA SER A 114 -16.35 -7.80 -12.17
C SER A 114 -16.01 -6.32 -11.98
N LEU A 115 -17.01 -5.49 -11.65
CA LEU A 115 -16.85 -4.04 -11.46
C LEU A 115 -17.01 -3.68 -9.99
N ILE A 116 -15.91 -3.36 -9.31
CA ILE A 116 -15.89 -3.21 -7.86
C ILE A 116 -15.54 -1.78 -7.44
N ASN A 117 -16.43 -1.17 -6.65
CA ASN A 117 -16.19 0.09 -5.95
C ASN A 117 -16.67 -0.03 -4.51
N ILE A 118 -15.78 0.15 -3.55
CA ILE A 118 -16.09 0.07 -2.11
C ILE A 118 -15.63 1.37 -1.46
N GLN A 119 -16.54 2.06 -0.79
CA GLN A 119 -16.26 3.34 -0.13
C GLN A 119 -16.81 3.34 1.29
N ASN A 120 -16.13 4.04 2.22
CA ASN A 120 -16.61 4.32 3.58
C ASN A 120 -17.07 3.07 4.35
N THR A 121 -16.38 1.94 4.17
CA THR A 121 -16.80 0.64 4.70
C THR A 121 -15.80 0.11 5.72
N SER A 122 -16.26 -0.34 6.89
CA SER A 122 -15.47 -1.21 7.76
C SER A 122 -15.68 -2.68 7.39
N ILE A 123 -14.60 -3.44 7.27
CA ILE A 123 -14.59 -4.88 7.00
C ILE A 123 -13.80 -5.57 8.09
N GLU A 124 -14.50 -6.32 8.94
CA GLU A 124 -13.94 -6.96 10.12
C GLU A 124 -14.26 -8.46 10.14
N TYR A 125 -13.36 -9.25 10.69
CA TYR A 125 -13.52 -10.71 10.80
C TYR A 125 -13.91 -11.37 9.46
N SER A 126 -13.25 -10.95 8.39
CA SER A 126 -13.39 -11.51 7.04
C SER A 126 -12.22 -12.44 6.70
N GLY A 127 -12.46 -13.39 5.81
CA GLY A 127 -11.44 -14.16 5.10
C GLY A 127 -10.71 -13.38 4.00
N GLY A 128 -10.94 -12.06 3.93
CA GLY A 128 -10.26 -11.10 3.05
C GLY A 128 -10.89 -10.93 1.67
N LEU A 129 -10.25 -10.09 0.85
CA LEU A 129 -10.66 -9.68 -0.48
C LEU A 129 -9.78 -10.35 -1.55
N ARG A 130 -10.31 -11.38 -2.23
CA ARG A 130 -9.68 -11.92 -3.44
C ARG A 130 -10.07 -11.07 -4.65
N VAL A 131 -9.09 -10.35 -5.20
CA VAL A 131 -9.30 -9.44 -6.35
C VAL A 131 -8.74 -10.08 -7.62
N LEU A 132 -9.62 -10.68 -8.43
CA LEU A 132 -9.26 -11.28 -9.73
C LEU A 132 -9.62 -10.39 -10.92
N THR A 133 -10.31 -9.28 -10.67
CA THR A 133 -10.69 -8.29 -11.68
C THR A 133 -9.64 -7.22 -11.90
N GLU A 134 -9.66 -6.62 -13.09
CA GLU A 134 -8.93 -5.41 -13.46
C GLU A 134 -9.59 -4.12 -12.91
N SER A 135 -10.88 -4.17 -12.56
CA SER A 135 -11.67 -3.03 -12.10
C SER A 135 -11.99 -3.15 -10.60
N PHE A 136 -11.06 -2.66 -9.79
CA PHE A 136 -11.18 -2.66 -8.33
C PHE A 136 -10.78 -1.30 -7.76
N SER A 137 -11.68 -0.72 -6.97
CA SER A 137 -11.43 0.49 -6.17
C SER A 137 -11.92 0.26 -4.74
N ILE A 138 -11.05 0.54 -3.77
CA ILE A 138 -11.39 0.61 -2.35
C ILE A 138 -10.85 1.90 -1.76
N ASP A 139 -11.75 2.74 -1.26
CA ASP A 139 -11.45 4.09 -0.82
C ASP A 139 -12.05 4.40 0.55
N ASN A 140 -11.27 5.05 1.43
CA ASN A 140 -11.75 5.48 2.75
C ASN A 140 -12.38 4.34 3.58
N CYS A 141 -11.82 3.14 3.50
CA CYS A 141 -12.31 1.96 4.22
C CYS A 141 -11.41 1.58 5.41
N ALA A 142 -11.97 0.82 6.34
CA ALA A 142 -11.24 0.21 7.44
C ALA A 142 -11.23 -1.32 7.28
N LEU A 143 -10.06 -1.96 7.33
CA LEU A 143 -9.93 -3.42 7.25
C LEU A 143 -9.12 -3.92 8.44
N THR A 144 -9.78 -4.53 9.43
CA THR A 144 -9.12 -4.96 10.66
C THR A 144 -9.54 -6.36 11.12
N ASN A 145 -8.65 -7.04 11.85
CA ASN A 145 -8.89 -8.36 12.42
C ASN A 145 -9.32 -9.43 11.40
N ASN A 146 -8.94 -9.26 10.13
CA ASN A 146 -9.23 -10.23 9.07
C ASN A 146 -8.19 -11.36 9.07
N ALA A 147 -8.61 -12.53 8.64
CA ALA A 147 -7.79 -13.75 8.64
C ALA A 147 -7.90 -14.51 7.31
N GLY A 148 -7.37 -15.72 7.26
CA GLY A 148 -7.48 -16.59 6.10
C GLY A 148 -8.90 -17.07 5.80
N GLY A 149 -9.20 -17.19 4.52
CA GLY A 149 -10.46 -17.66 3.93
C GLY A 149 -10.33 -17.54 2.41
N ALA A 150 -11.07 -16.61 1.79
CA ALA A 150 -10.93 -16.24 0.39
C ALA A 150 -9.49 -15.80 0.04
N THR A 151 -8.73 -15.33 1.02
CA THR A 151 -7.31 -15.02 0.90
C THR A 151 -6.40 -15.85 1.79
N SER A 152 -5.13 -15.94 1.38
CA SER A 152 -4.13 -16.80 2.01
C SER A 152 -2.79 -16.11 2.28
N SER A 153 -2.65 -14.85 1.86
CA SER A 153 -1.38 -14.13 1.96
C SER A 153 -1.47 -12.62 2.20
N ALA A 154 -2.63 -12.01 1.96
CA ALA A 154 -2.92 -10.62 2.29
C ALA A 154 -4.43 -10.39 2.46
N VAL A 155 -4.86 -9.41 3.25
CA VAL A 155 -6.29 -9.07 3.34
C VAL A 155 -6.81 -8.52 2.01
N ILE A 156 -6.03 -7.73 1.26
CA ILE A 156 -6.32 -7.40 -0.14
C ILE A 156 -5.33 -8.15 -1.02
N GLN A 157 -5.78 -9.18 -1.72
CA GLN A 157 -4.90 -10.02 -2.53
C GLN A 157 -5.24 -9.95 -4.03
N LEU A 158 -4.37 -9.27 -4.75
CA LEU A 158 -4.49 -8.84 -6.13
C LEU A 158 -4.01 -9.91 -7.12
N SER A 159 -4.54 -9.87 -8.34
CA SER A 159 -4.12 -10.80 -9.41
C SER A 159 -3.97 -10.18 -10.80
N ARG A 160 -4.41 -8.94 -11.04
CA ARG A 160 -4.24 -8.25 -12.34
C ARG A 160 -4.69 -6.79 -12.28
N GLY A 161 -4.45 -6.08 -13.39
CA GLY A 161 -4.97 -4.73 -13.64
C GLY A 161 -4.22 -3.63 -12.91
N LEU A 162 -4.94 -2.53 -12.65
CA LEU A 162 -4.47 -1.34 -11.93
C LEU A 162 -5.39 -1.04 -10.73
N PRO A 163 -5.48 -1.94 -9.72
CA PRO A 163 -6.34 -1.73 -8.56
C PRO A 163 -6.06 -0.39 -7.86
N GLN A 164 -7.11 0.31 -7.43
CA GLN A 164 -7.02 1.57 -6.69
C GLN A 164 -7.28 1.29 -5.20
N ILE A 165 -6.28 1.52 -4.36
CA ILE A 165 -6.34 1.28 -2.91
C ILE A 165 -5.94 2.58 -2.23
N THR A 166 -6.93 3.38 -1.87
CA THR A 166 -6.71 4.77 -1.45
C THR A 166 -7.34 5.13 -0.11
N ASN A 167 -6.68 5.97 0.69
CA ASN A 167 -7.26 6.55 1.91
C ASN A 167 -7.73 5.52 2.97
N ASN A 168 -7.24 4.28 2.94
CA ASN A 168 -7.73 3.21 3.82
C ASN A 168 -6.93 3.13 5.13
N THR A 169 -7.56 2.58 6.16
CA THR A 169 -6.92 2.11 7.39
C THR A 169 -6.93 0.59 7.40
N ILE A 170 -5.77 -0.07 7.34
CA ILE A 170 -5.67 -1.53 7.26
C ILE A 170 -4.77 -2.00 8.41
N THR A 171 -5.35 -2.69 9.39
CA THR A 171 -4.67 -2.92 10.67
C THR A 171 -4.87 -4.32 11.22
N PHE A 172 -3.86 -4.87 11.91
CA PHE A 172 -3.99 -6.07 12.74
C PHE A 172 -4.56 -7.32 12.03
N ASN A 173 -4.37 -7.42 10.72
CA ASN A 173 -4.80 -8.59 9.95
C ASN A 173 -3.79 -9.74 10.11
N GLN A 174 -4.28 -11.00 10.05
CA GLN A 174 -3.44 -12.21 10.19
C GLN A 174 -2.30 -12.25 9.16
N PHE A 175 -2.55 -11.73 7.96
CA PHE A 175 -1.63 -11.67 6.83
C PHE A 175 -1.27 -10.23 6.45
N ALA A 176 -0.48 -10.06 5.39
CA ALA A 176 -0.10 -8.75 4.86
C ALA A 176 -1.34 -7.87 4.59
N ALA A 177 -1.17 -6.55 4.59
CA ALA A 177 -2.25 -5.64 4.23
C ALA A 177 -2.64 -5.83 2.76
N ILE A 178 -1.64 -5.74 1.88
CA ILE A 178 -1.83 -5.78 0.44
C ILE A 178 -0.79 -6.75 -0.13
N GLY A 179 -1.21 -7.61 -1.04
CA GLY A 179 -0.28 -8.44 -1.76
C GLY A 179 -0.80 -8.92 -3.10
N SER A 180 0.08 -9.53 -3.89
CA SER A 180 -0.28 -10.11 -5.17
C SER A 180 0.27 -11.52 -5.34
N ALA A 181 -0.30 -12.27 -6.28
CA ALA A 181 0.30 -13.52 -6.70
C ALA A 181 1.66 -13.24 -7.36
N ALA A 182 2.68 -14.03 -7.02
CA ALA A 182 4.06 -13.82 -7.49
C ALA A 182 4.17 -13.81 -9.03
N ASN A 183 3.34 -14.62 -9.70
CA ASN A 183 3.32 -14.83 -11.13
C ASN A 183 2.24 -14.00 -11.87
N SER A 184 1.80 -12.89 -11.28
CA SER A 184 0.73 -12.05 -11.82
C SER A 184 1.19 -10.61 -11.97
N ASP A 185 1.14 -10.10 -13.20
CA ASP A 185 1.53 -8.73 -13.51
C ASP A 185 0.44 -7.75 -13.05
N VAL A 186 0.66 -7.13 -11.90
CA VAL A 186 -0.25 -6.13 -11.32
C VAL A 186 0.51 -4.87 -10.93
N SER A 187 -0.05 -3.71 -11.29
CA SER A 187 0.53 -2.40 -10.98
C SER A 187 -0.51 -1.56 -10.25
N ALA A 188 -0.72 -1.85 -8.97
CA ALA A 188 -1.71 -1.16 -8.15
C ALA A 188 -1.32 0.31 -7.90
N TYR A 189 -2.31 1.15 -7.62
CA TYR A 189 -2.13 2.48 -7.06
C TYR A 189 -2.48 2.43 -5.58
N ILE A 190 -1.46 2.41 -4.71
CA ILE A 190 -1.57 2.30 -3.26
C ILE A 190 -1.22 3.66 -2.67
N PHE A 191 -2.24 4.45 -2.33
CA PHE A 191 -2.05 5.87 -2.02
C PHE A 191 -2.73 6.31 -0.71
N ASN A 192 -1.99 7.06 0.11
CA ASN A 192 -2.52 7.67 1.33
C ASN A 192 -3.22 6.68 2.29
N ASN A 193 -2.69 5.46 2.43
CA ASN A 193 -3.21 4.49 3.38
C ASN A 193 -2.42 4.51 4.69
N TYR A 194 -3.10 4.16 5.79
CA TYR A 194 -2.49 3.86 7.07
C TYR A 194 -2.48 2.34 7.27
N LEU A 195 -1.29 1.74 7.34
CA LEU A 195 -1.05 0.31 7.53
C LEU A 195 -0.35 0.10 8.86
N GLU A 196 -0.96 -0.66 9.78
CA GLU A 196 -0.36 -0.93 11.09
C GLU A 196 -0.51 -2.38 11.54
N GLY A 197 0.60 -3.00 11.94
CA GLY A 197 0.57 -4.30 12.58
C GLY A 197 -0.08 -5.41 11.75
N ASN A 198 -0.05 -5.32 10.42
CA ASN A 198 -0.51 -6.42 9.58
C ASN A 198 0.49 -7.58 9.64
N ASN A 199 0.04 -8.77 9.23
CA ASN A 199 0.79 -10.03 9.32
C ASN A 199 1.00 -10.51 10.77
N GLN A 200 -0.08 -10.49 11.56
CA GLN A 200 -0.10 -10.98 12.96
C GLN A 200 0.28 -12.46 13.12
N SER A 201 0.30 -13.24 12.03
CA SER A 201 0.87 -14.59 12.02
C SER A 201 2.40 -14.63 12.17
N ASN A 202 3.06 -13.47 12.17
CA ASN A 202 4.51 -13.32 12.17
C ASN A 202 5.19 -14.17 11.08
N SER A 203 4.53 -14.29 9.92
CA SER A 203 5.09 -15.01 8.78
C SER A 203 6.18 -14.17 8.12
N ASN A 204 7.10 -14.79 7.38
CA ASN A 204 8.15 -14.07 6.63
C ASN A 204 7.58 -13.30 5.42
N ARG A 205 6.80 -12.24 5.69
CA ARG A 205 6.10 -11.42 4.71
C ARG A 205 6.04 -9.96 5.18
N PRO A 206 6.20 -8.99 4.28
CA PRO A 206 5.99 -7.59 4.62
C PRO A 206 4.50 -7.22 4.70
N GLN A 207 4.22 -5.98 5.11
CA GLN A 207 2.85 -5.43 5.10
C GLN A 207 2.34 -5.18 3.68
N ILE A 208 3.20 -4.75 2.75
CA ILE A 208 2.92 -4.72 1.30
C ILE A 208 3.82 -5.73 0.60
N ASN A 209 3.23 -6.79 0.03
CA ASN A 209 3.96 -7.92 -0.55
C ASN A 209 3.57 -8.18 -2.02
N LEU A 210 4.29 -7.57 -2.96
CA LEU A 210 3.92 -7.58 -4.37
C LEU A 210 4.92 -8.37 -5.24
N GLY A 211 4.35 -9.07 -6.23
CA GLY A 211 5.05 -9.85 -7.24
C GLY A 211 5.52 -9.02 -8.43
N THR A 212 5.42 -9.60 -9.63
CA THR A 212 5.71 -8.91 -10.89
C THR A 212 4.76 -7.74 -11.15
N THR A 213 5.25 -6.74 -11.88
CA THR A 213 4.46 -5.57 -12.26
C THR A 213 4.28 -5.52 -13.77
N ARG A 214 3.33 -4.72 -14.21
CA ARG A 214 3.16 -4.44 -15.63
C ARG A 214 4.33 -3.60 -16.16
N THR A 215 4.61 -3.73 -17.44
CA THR A 215 5.64 -2.95 -18.14
C THR A 215 5.12 -1.63 -18.70
N ASP A 216 3.81 -1.53 -18.95
CA ASP A 216 3.16 -0.36 -19.55
C ASP A 216 2.64 0.64 -18.52
N ALA A 217 2.61 0.27 -17.24
CA ALA A 217 2.20 1.12 -16.13
C ALA A 217 2.98 0.74 -14.86
N PRO A 218 3.56 1.70 -14.13
CA PRO A 218 4.28 1.43 -12.90
C PRO A 218 3.32 1.04 -11.77
N LEU A 219 3.77 0.13 -10.89
CA LEU A 219 3.24 0.01 -9.54
C LEU A 219 3.53 1.32 -8.80
N VAL A 220 2.54 1.92 -8.14
CA VAL A 220 2.73 3.15 -7.38
C VAL A 220 2.37 2.92 -5.92
N ILE A 221 3.31 3.18 -5.02
CA ILE A 221 3.14 3.14 -3.58
C ILE A 221 3.53 4.51 -3.04
N SER A 222 2.55 5.34 -2.68
CA SER A 222 2.85 6.72 -2.29
C SER A 222 2.01 7.28 -1.15
N GLN A 223 2.60 8.16 -0.33
CA GLN A 223 1.92 8.84 0.79
C GLN A 223 1.36 7.88 1.85
N ASN A 224 1.84 6.64 1.92
CA ASN A 224 1.37 5.69 2.92
C ASN A 224 2.16 5.83 4.22
N THR A 225 1.49 5.58 5.34
CA THR A 225 2.13 5.38 6.64
C THR A 225 2.10 3.88 6.96
N ILE A 226 3.26 3.27 7.14
CA ILE A 226 3.46 1.83 7.31
C ILE A 226 4.21 1.60 8.62
N VAL A 227 3.49 1.15 9.65
CA VAL A 227 4.02 0.96 11.00
C VAL A 227 3.98 -0.52 11.37
N GLY A 228 5.13 -1.12 11.61
CA GLY A 228 5.19 -2.50 12.06
C GLY A 228 4.83 -2.65 13.53
N ASP A 229 4.43 -3.87 13.89
CA ASP A 229 4.28 -4.26 15.29
C ASP A 229 5.67 -4.64 15.83
N VAL A 230 6.17 -3.85 16.78
CA VAL A 230 7.50 -4.03 17.38
C VAL A 230 7.68 -5.37 18.11
N SER A 231 6.59 -6.08 18.41
CA SER A 231 6.64 -7.42 18.99
C SER A 231 6.89 -8.53 17.96
N LEU A 232 6.81 -8.20 16.66
CA LEU A 232 6.96 -9.14 15.55
C LEU A 232 8.28 -8.92 14.81
N ASP A 233 9.07 -9.99 14.67
CA ASP A 233 10.43 -9.96 14.12
C ASP A 233 10.50 -10.41 12.64
N MET A 234 9.41 -10.91 12.05
CA MET A 234 9.43 -11.44 10.68
C MET A 234 8.78 -10.51 9.65
N VAL A 235 8.12 -9.43 10.08
CA VAL A 235 7.26 -8.58 9.24
C VAL A 235 8.03 -7.38 8.67
N GLY A 236 8.24 -7.34 7.36
CA GLY A 236 8.83 -6.18 6.66
C GLY A 236 7.82 -5.06 6.33
N GLY A 237 8.31 -3.91 5.86
CA GLY A 237 7.47 -2.81 5.38
C GLY A 237 6.90 -3.08 3.99
N ILE A 238 7.76 -2.98 2.96
CA ILE A 238 7.41 -3.17 1.55
C ILE A 238 8.36 -4.19 0.91
N ALA A 239 7.83 -5.17 0.17
CA ALA A 239 8.61 -5.97 -0.79
C ALA A 239 7.96 -5.97 -2.17
N VAL A 240 8.80 -5.81 -3.20
CA VAL A 240 8.45 -6.05 -4.60
C VAL A 240 9.43 -7.07 -5.17
N ALA A 241 8.95 -8.22 -5.62
CA ALA A 241 9.80 -9.33 -6.01
C ALA A 241 9.33 -10.06 -7.29
N ASN A 242 10.24 -10.34 -8.22
CA ASN A 242 9.94 -11.08 -9.46
C ASN A 242 10.67 -12.43 -9.57
N PHE A 243 10.77 -13.15 -8.45
CA PHE A 243 11.44 -14.46 -8.40
C PHE A 243 10.86 -15.52 -9.36
N THR A 244 9.62 -15.35 -9.79
CA THR A 244 8.95 -16.23 -10.76
C THR A 244 9.16 -15.80 -12.22
N GLY A 245 10.09 -14.88 -12.50
CA GLY A 245 10.28 -14.24 -13.80
C GLY A 245 9.47 -12.94 -13.92
N GLY A 246 9.49 -12.28 -15.08
CA GLY A 246 8.82 -11.00 -15.31
C GLY A 246 9.70 -9.78 -15.03
N SER A 247 9.10 -8.60 -14.92
CA SER A 247 9.78 -7.32 -14.64
C SER A 247 9.22 -6.65 -13.40
N ILE A 248 10.01 -5.76 -12.82
CA ILE A 248 9.55 -4.78 -11.83
C ILE A 248 9.66 -3.40 -12.47
N ASN A 249 8.59 -2.62 -12.35
CA ASN A 249 8.45 -1.22 -12.74
C ASN A 249 7.66 -0.54 -11.61
N ALA A 250 8.35 0.17 -10.72
CA ALA A 250 7.76 0.67 -9.49
C ALA A 250 8.17 2.12 -9.15
N GLU A 251 7.23 2.85 -8.58
CA GLU A 251 7.43 4.17 -7.98
C GLU A 251 7.04 4.09 -6.50
N ILE A 252 8.00 4.31 -5.60
CA ILE A 252 7.80 4.26 -4.15
C ILE A 252 8.17 5.64 -3.60
N ASP A 253 7.17 6.46 -3.32
CA ASP A 253 7.36 7.90 -3.13
C ASP A 253 6.62 8.46 -1.91
N ASP A 254 7.31 9.23 -1.07
CA ASP A 254 6.70 9.98 0.04
C ASP A 254 5.97 9.09 1.07
N ASN A 255 6.52 7.90 1.36
CA ASN A 255 5.98 7.02 2.41
C ASN A 255 6.73 7.18 3.73
N ILE A 256 6.03 6.95 4.84
CA ILE A 256 6.62 6.79 6.18
C ILE A 256 6.63 5.30 6.51
N ILE A 257 7.82 4.71 6.70
CA ILE A 257 8.00 3.28 6.92
C ILE A 257 8.82 3.07 8.18
N ARG A 258 8.20 2.55 9.24
CA ARG A 258 8.87 2.40 10.53
C ARG A 258 8.47 1.19 11.33
N ASN A 259 9.35 0.80 12.26
CA ASN A 259 9.12 -0.30 13.21
C ASN A 259 8.83 -1.65 12.54
N ASN A 260 9.34 -1.88 11.33
CA ASN A 260 9.26 -3.19 10.66
C ASN A 260 10.60 -3.94 10.80
N ARG A 261 10.64 -5.19 10.33
CA ARG A 261 11.88 -5.97 10.19
C ARG A 261 12.88 -5.31 9.27
N TYR A 262 12.41 -4.70 8.19
CA TYR A 262 13.16 -3.93 7.18
C TYR A 262 12.20 -2.93 6.54
N GLY A 263 12.72 -1.85 5.94
CA GLY A 263 11.92 -0.83 5.28
C GLY A 263 11.36 -1.31 3.94
N ILE A 264 12.19 -1.28 2.92
CA ILE A 264 11.87 -1.64 1.53
C ILE A 264 12.82 -2.72 1.03
N THR A 265 12.30 -3.69 0.30
CA THR A 265 13.14 -4.59 -0.49
C THR A 265 12.65 -4.73 -1.93
N ILE A 266 13.59 -4.73 -2.87
CA ILE A 266 13.33 -5.00 -4.30
C ILE A 266 14.20 -6.18 -4.69
N LEU A 267 13.55 -7.26 -5.09
CA LEU A 267 14.20 -8.57 -5.23
C LEU A 267 13.99 -9.18 -6.62
N GLY A 268 15.09 -9.60 -7.21
CA GLY A 268 15.14 -10.27 -8.51
C GLY A 268 15.63 -9.36 -9.64
N ASN A 269 15.64 -9.90 -10.87
CA ASN A 269 16.32 -9.30 -12.01
C ASN A 269 15.40 -8.30 -12.73
N ASN A 270 15.87 -7.57 -13.76
CA ASN A 270 14.99 -6.73 -14.61
C ASN A 270 14.04 -5.79 -13.82
N ALA A 271 14.58 -5.12 -12.82
CA ALA A 271 13.82 -4.22 -11.96
C ALA A 271 14.17 -2.77 -12.28
N VAL A 272 13.18 -1.97 -12.64
CA VAL A 272 13.26 -0.52 -12.74
C VAL A 272 12.43 0.04 -11.60
N ALA A 273 13.06 0.84 -10.73
CA ALA A 273 12.33 1.48 -9.65
C ALA A 273 12.86 2.88 -9.34
N VAL A 274 11.94 3.74 -8.94
CA VAL A 274 12.24 5.08 -8.44
C VAL A 274 11.75 5.15 -7.00
N VAL A 275 12.66 5.36 -6.05
CA VAL A 275 12.37 5.40 -4.61
C VAL A 275 12.70 6.79 -4.09
N ARG A 276 11.71 7.59 -3.73
CA ARG A 276 11.92 9.02 -3.43
C ARG A 276 11.22 9.49 -2.17
N ASN A 277 11.83 10.46 -1.50
CA ASN A 277 11.19 11.23 -0.43
C ASN A 277 10.58 10.38 0.71
N ASN A 278 11.01 9.13 0.87
CA ASN A 278 10.47 8.26 1.92
C ASN A 278 11.21 8.53 3.24
N VAL A 279 10.48 8.48 4.35
CA VAL A 279 11.07 8.43 5.70
C VAL A 279 11.09 6.98 6.16
N ILE A 280 12.28 6.40 6.29
CA ILE A 280 12.49 4.98 6.56
C ILE A 280 13.30 4.86 7.85
N GLU A 281 12.61 4.61 8.96
CA GLU A 281 13.22 4.67 10.29
C GLU A 281 12.88 3.52 11.21
N ASP A 282 13.80 3.19 12.12
CA ASP A 282 13.57 2.19 13.18
C ASP A 282 13.13 0.81 12.64
N ASN A 283 13.50 0.46 11.40
CA ASN A 283 13.18 -0.85 10.85
C ASN A 283 14.26 -1.84 11.27
N ASN A 284 14.14 -2.35 12.50
CA ASN A 284 15.14 -3.19 13.14
C ASN A 284 14.53 -4.26 14.06
N THR A 285 13.23 -4.58 13.94
CA THR A 285 12.51 -5.41 14.93
C THR A 285 13.11 -6.80 15.13
N GLN A 286 13.75 -7.37 14.11
CA GLN A 286 14.46 -8.65 14.22
C GLN A 286 15.80 -8.56 14.93
N GLY A 287 16.48 -7.41 14.88
CA GLY A 287 17.79 -7.19 15.48
C GLY A 287 18.96 -7.97 14.85
N ASP A 288 18.71 -8.91 13.93
CA ASP A 288 19.75 -9.66 13.21
C ASP A 288 20.06 -9.02 11.85
N PRO A 289 21.25 -8.42 11.67
CA PRO A 289 21.61 -7.72 10.43
C PRO A 289 21.78 -8.65 9.22
N LEU A 290 21.88 -9.98 9.40
CA LEU A 290 21.93 -10.94 8.29
C LEU A 290 20.55 -11.32 7.77
N LEU A 291 19.51 -11.08 8.56
CA LEU A 291 18.15 -11.51 8.26
C LEU A 291 17.22 -10.31 7.94
N GLY A 292 17.60 -9.09 8.26
CA GLY A 292 16.82 -7.91 7.95
C GLY A 292 17.50 -6.61 8.38
N GLY A 293 16.69 -5.58 8.58
CA GLY A 293 17.10 -4.32 9.17
C GLY A 293 17.59 -3.26 8.19
N SER A 294 17.55 -3.51 6.87
CA SER A 294 17.88 -2.47 5.90
C SER A 294 16.74 -1.48 5.74
N GLY A 295 17.07 -0.19 5.59
CA GLY A 295 16.13 0.81 5.07
C GLY A 295 15.69 0.45 3.66
N ILE A 296 16.65 0.29 2.73
CA ILE A 296 16.43 -0.35 1.42
C ILE A 296 17.36 -1.56 1.27
N SER A 297 16.83 -2.70 0.82
CA SER A 297 17.62 -3.85 0.42
C SER A 297 17.34 -4.23 -1.04
N LEU A 298 18.40 -4.23 -1.85
CA LEU A 298 18.36 -4.64 -3.25
C LEU A 298 19.14 -5.93 -3.44
N ASN A 299 18.54 -6.89 -4.14
CA ASN A 299 19.21 -8.15 -4.47
C ASN A 299 18.81 -8.65 -5.86
N ALA A 300 19.80 -8.88 -6.71
CA ALA A 300 19.61 -9.50 -8.02
C ALA A 300 20.64 -10.62 -8.23
N SER A 301 20.24 -11.67 -8.96
CA SER A 301 21.14 -12.76 -9.33
C SER A 301 21.81 -12.54 -10.69
N SER A 302 21.42 -11.49 -11.41
CA SER A 302 21.91 -11.13 -12.73
C SER A 302 21.79 -9.62 -12.96
N PRO A 303 22.64 -9.03 -13.83
CA PRO A 303 22.56 -7.61 -14.16
C PRO A 303 21.20 -7.20 -14.73
N GLY A 304 20.88 -5.91 -14.68
CA GLY A 304 19.66 -5.33 -15.27
C GLY A 304 18.71 -4.68 -14.25
N MET A 305 19.09 -4.62 -12.98
CA MET A 305 18.43 -3.78 -12.00
C MET A 305 18.87 -2.32 -12.18
N ASN A 306 17.91 -1.42 -12.29
CA ASN A 306 18.08 0.03 -12.40
C ASN A 306 17.17 0.72 -11.38
N VAL A 307 17.71 0.92 -10.17
CA VAL A 307 17.00 1.61 -9.08
C VAL A 307 17.60 2.99 -8.90
N ILE A 308 16.76 4.01 -8.84
CA ILE A 308 17.16 5.37 -8.46
C ILE A 308 16.57 5.67 -7.09
N ALA A 309 17.39 6.16 -6.15
CA ALA A 309 16.90 6.66 -4.88
C ALA A 309 17.38 8.10 -4.60
N THR A 310 16.45 8.99 -4.28
CA THR A 310 16.70 10.44 -4.14
C THR A 310 15.81 11.01 -3.04
N GLY A 311 16.35 11.89 -2.20
CA GLY A 311 15.57 12.59 -1.17
C GLY A 311 15.03 11.73 -0.03
N ASN A 312 15.45 10.47 0.11
CA ASN A 312 14.96 9.61 1.18
C ASN A 312 15.72 9.85 2.49
N GLU A 313 15.06 9.60 3.61
CA GLU A 313 15.63 9.73 4.96
C GLU A 313 15.71 8.34 5.61
N PHE A 314 16.91 7.93 6.01
CA PHE A 314 17.19 6.63 6.61
C PHE A 314 17.70 6.81 8.03
N ARG A 315 16.92 6.40 9.03
CA ARG A 315 17.30 6.60 10.44
C ARG A 315 17.19 5.33 11.29
N ARG A 316 18.21 5.03 12.10
CA ARG A 316 18.13 3.98 13.16
C ARG A 316 17.70 2.58 12.67
N ASN A 317 17.90 2.30 11.39
CA ASN A 317 17.80 0.94 10.86
C ASN A 317 19.10 0.17 11.20
N LEU A 318 19.17 -1.14 10.95
CA LEU A 318 20.45 -1.88 11.08
C LEU A 318 21.42 -1.55 9.93
N TRP A 319 20.87 -1.24 8.76
CA TRP A 319 21.58 -0.77 7.58
C TRP A 319 20.79 0.38 6.93
N GLY A 320 21.45 1.39 6.39
CA GLY A 320 20.78 2.39 5.55
C GLY A 320 20.31 1.73 4.26
N ILE A 321 21.26 1.37 3.40
CA ILE A 321 21.01 0.66 2.14
C ILE A 321 21.98 -0.52 1.99
N THR A 322 21.46 -1.69 1.61
CA THR A 322 22.28 -2.85 1.22
C THR A 322 22.07 -3.19 -0.25
N VAL A 323 23.15 -3.28 -1.01
CA VAL A 323 23.14 -3.66 -2.44
C VAL A 323 23.87 -5.00 -2.57
N ILE A 324 23.18 -6.03 -3.07
CA ILE A 324 23.63 -7.43 -2.96
C ILE A 324 23.57 -8.13 -4.33
N GLY A 325 24.56 -8.99 -4.58
CA GLY A 325 24.64 -9.81 -5.79
C GLY A 325 25.00 -8.95 -7.00
N GLU A 326 24.15 -8.98 -8.01
CA GLU A 326 24.29 -8.21 -9.26
C GLU A 326 23.40 -6.95 -9.27
N ALA A 327 22.85 -6.58 -8.10
CA ALA A 327 22.03 -5.38 -7.96
C ALA A 327 22.86 -4.11 -8.19
N SER A 328 22.17 -3.02 -8.50
CA SER A 328 22.76 -1.69 -8.60
C SER A 328 21.73 -0.64 -8.21
N ILE A 329 22.23 0.50 -7.74
CA ILE A 329 21.45 1.66 -7.35
C ILE A 329 22.18 2.93 -7.78
N ASN A 330 21.41 3.95 -8.14
CA ASN A 330 21.88 5.31 -8.36
C ASN A 330 21.31 6.20 -7.27
N LEU A 331 22.21 6.73 -6.44
CA LEU A 331 21.94 7.64 -5.32
C LEU A 331 22.33 9.08 -5.65
N GLY A 332 22.68 9.40 -6.90
CA GLY A 332 23.02 10.74 -7.34
C GLY A 332 24.14 10.76 -8.38
N ASP A 333 23.87 11.28 -9.58
CA ASP A 333 24.80 11.30 -10.72
C ASP A 333 24.87 12.65 -11.46
N ASP A 334 24.40 13.72 -10.81
CA ASP A 334 24.25 15.08 -11.34
C ASP A 334 23.16 15.24 -12.43
N SER A 335 22.43 14.17 -12.78
CA SER A 335 21.27 14.27 -13.66
C SER A 335 20.04 14.81 -12.92
N THR A 336 19.11 15.41 -13.65
CA THR A 336 17.85 15.91 -13.07
C THR A 336 16.93 14.81 -12.53
N THR A 337 17.17 13.56 -12.93
CA THR A 337 16.40 12.39 -12.50
C THR A 337 17.02 11.66 -11.31
N SER A 338 18.30 11.92 -10.99
CA SER A 338 19.03 11.35 -9.86
C SER A 338 19.97 12.41 -9.27
N LEU A 339 19.38 13.34 -8.52
CA LEU A 339 20.12 14.46 -7.92
C LEU A 339 20.84 14.09 -6.62
N GLY A 340 20.43 13.00 -5.97
CA GLY A 340 20.89 12.61 -4.64
C GLY A 340 19.99 13.14 -3.52
N GLY A 341 20.56 13.83 -2.53
CA GLY A 341 19.79 14.41 -1.42
C GLY A 341 19.24 13.39 -0.43
N ASN A 342 19.70 12.14 -0.45
CA ASN A 342 19.35 11.19 0.60
C ASN A 342 20.06 11.57 1.91
N VAL A 343 19.39 11.35 3.04
CA VAL A 343 19.88 11.68 4.39
C VAL A 343 19.99 10.40 5.21
N PHE A 344 21.14 10.21 5.86
CA PHE A 344 21.42 9.02 6.67
C PHE A 344 21.76 9.41 8.11
N SER A 345 21.22 8.68 9.07
CA SER A 345 21.47 8.90 10.49
C SER A 345 21.40 7.59 11.27
N GLU A 346 22.43 7.28 12.06
CA GLU A 346 22.37 6.21 13.08
C GLU A 346 21.98 4.82 12.56
N ASN A 347 22.13 4.53 11.26
CA ASN A 347 21.88 3.19 10.73
C ASN A 347 23.06 2.31 11.11
N ALA A 348 22.88 1.38 12.05
CA ALA A 348 24.02 0.76 12.72
C ALA A 348 23.76 -0.70 13.12
N ASN A 349 24.82 -1.50 13.04
CA ASN A 349 24.85 -2.87 13.56
C ASN A 349 26.27 -3.22 14.00
N GLY A 350 26.40 -4.13 14.97
CA GLY A 350 27.72 -4.54 15.47
C GLY A 350 28.56 -3.44 16.15
N GLY A 351 27.97 -2.27 16.42
CA GLY A 351 28.68 -1.10 16.94
C GLY A 351 29.20 -0.13 15.88
N GLU A 352 28.99 -0.43 14.60
CA GLU A 352 29.43 0.36 13.45
C GLU A 352 28.22 0.96 12.71
N VAL A 353 28.43 2.09 12.02
CA VAL A 353 27.41 2.79 11.22
C VAL A 353 27.57 2.44 9.75
N PHE A 354 26.47 2.06 9.09
CA PHE A 354 26.44 1.70 7.67
C PHE A 354 25.32 2.46 6.97
N ALA A 355 25.65 3.59 6.35
CA ALA A 355 24.73 4.34 5.50
C ALA A 355 24.50 3.60 4.16
N LEU A 356 25.57 3.12 3.54
CA LEU A 356 25.52 2.30 2.33
C LEU A 356 26.48 1.12 2.45
N TYR A 357 25.98 -0.07 2.14
CA TYR A 357 26.75 -1.31 2.04
C TYR A 357 26.69 -1.83 0.60
N ASN A 358 27.71 -1.51 -0.21
CA ASN A 358 27.84 -2.00 -1.57
C ASN A 358 28.51 -3.37 -1.60
N ASN A 359 27.73 -4.44 -1.50
CA ASN A 359 28.23 -5.81 -1.57
C ASN A 359 28.25 -6.38 -3.00
N THR A 360 28.59 -5.55 -3.97
CA THR A 360 28.62 -5.90 -5.40
C THR A 360 29.90 -5.39 -6.03
N SER A 361 30.27 -5.94 -7.19
CA SER A 361 31.37 -5.40 -8.00
C SER A 361 30.97 -4.15 -8.81
N ASN A 362 29.71 -3.70 -8.72
CA ASN A 362 29.19 -2.59 -9.52
C ASN A 362 29.61 -1.25 -8.92
N THR A 363 29.99 -0.32 -9.80
CA THR A 363 30.17 1.08 -9.41
C THR A 363 28.82 1.72 -9.10
N ILE A 364 28.72 2.42 -7.97
CA ILE A 364 27.52 3.14 -7.55
C ILE A 364 27.76 4.65 -7.67
N GLN A 365 26.83 5.35 -8.32
CA GLN A 365 26.77 6.82 -8.28
C GLN A 365 26.03 7.26 -7.02
N ALA A 366 26.62 8.11 -6.19
CA ALA A 366 26.06 8.51 -4.90
C ALA A 366 26.43 9.95 -4.49
N LYS A 367 26.45 10.86 -5.46
CA LYS A 367 26.75 12.27 -5.23
C LYS A 367 25.61 13.00 -4.52
N ASN A 368 25.95 14.12 -3.89
CA ASN A 368 25.06 15.07 -3.25
C ASN A 368 24.19 14.46 -2.13
N ASN A 369 24.67 13.43 -1.42
CA ASN A 369 23.97 12.84 -0.27
C ASN A 369 24.52 13.37 1.06
N CYS A 370 23.67 13.32 2.08
CA CYS A 370 24.02 13.62 3.45
C CYS A 370 24.25 12.33 4.23
N TRP A 371 25.51 11.94 4.39
CA TRP A 371 25.90 10.62 4.92
C TRP A 371 25.79 10.51 6.44
N VAL A 372 25.88 11.64 7.15
CA VAL A 372 25.62 11.71 8.59
C VAL A 372 24.83 12.98 8.88
N GLU A 373 23.57 12.82 9.29
CA GLU A 373 22.67 13.92 9.62
C GLU A 373 23.15 14.71 10.84
N GLY A 374 22.90 16.02 10.84
CA GLY A 374 23.15 16.89 11.99
C GLY A 374 24.61 17.33 12.17
N VAL A 375 25.52 16.92 11.29
CA VAL A 375 26.93 17.31 11.30
C VAL A 375 27.41 17.73 9.91
N THR A 376 28.45 18.56 9.86
CA THR A 376 29.10 18.92 8.59
C THR A 376 29.76 17.68 8.00
N ASN A 377 29.36 17.31 6.79
CA ASN A 377 29.94 16.19 6.07
C ASN A 377 31.13 16.66 5.25
N ASP A 378 32.24 15.94 5.38
CA ASP A 378 33.36 15.96 4.44
C ASP A 378 33.52 14.56 3.83
N LEU A 379 34.45 14.42 2.87
CA LEU A 379 34.67 13.14 2.20
C LEU A 379 35.17 12.04 3.15
N SER A 380 35.89 12.40 4.22
CA SER A 380 36.39 11.41 5.18
C SER A 380 35.27 10.86 6.06
N LEU A 381 34.32 11.70 6.45
CA LEU A 381 33.15 11.26 7.22
C LEU A 381 32.22 10.40 6.36
N ALA A 382 31.98 10.80 5.11
CA ALA A 382 31.19 10.01 4.18
C ALA A 382 31.80 8.62 3.94
N GLU A 383 33.11 8.55 3.66
CA GLU A 383 33.85 7.29 3.51
C GLU A 383 33.67 6.37 4.72
N SER A 384 33.67 6.92 5.95
CA SER A 384 33.60 6.11 7.18
C SER A 384 32.28 5.37 7.39
N VAL A 385 31.22 5.69 6.64
CA VAL A 385 29.89 5.06 6.74
C VAL A 385 29.46 4.36 5.45
N ILE A 386 30.34 4.31 4.45
CA ILE A 386 30.15 3.65 3.16
C ILE A 386 31.06 2.44 3.11
N PHE A 387 30.51 1.25 2.90
CA PHE A 387 31.29 0.04 2.68
C PHE A 387 31.36 -0.28 1.19
N HIS A 388 32.57 -0.34 0.63
CA HIS A 388 32.80 -0.51 -0.81
C HIS A 388 34.23 -0.98 -1.15
N GLN A 389 34.73 -0.67 -2.36
CA GLN A 389 36.05 -1.09 -2.86
C GLN A 389 37.24 -0.80 -1.93
N VAL A 390 37.18 0.28 -1.15
CA VAL A 390 38.26 0.64 -0.22
C VAL A 390 38.37 -0.36 0.94
N ASP A 391 37.24 -0.92 1.38
CA ASP A 391 37.16 -1.94 2.43
C ASP A 391 37.47 -3.35 1.89
N ASP A 392 36.98 -3.65 0.68
CA ASP A 392 37.24 -4.91 -0.02
C ASP A 392 37.48 -4.67 -1.52
N ALA A 393 38.71 -4.91 -1.96
CA ALA A 393 39.15 -4.65 -3.33
C ALA A 393 38.39 -5.43 -4.43
N SER A 394 37.58 -6.43 -4.08
CA SER A 394 36.71 -7.16 -5.02
C SER A 394 35.39 -6.43 -5.34
N LEU A 395 35.04 -5.42 -4.54
CA LEU A 395 33.80 -4.65 -4.66
C LEU A 395 33.97 -3.44 -5.58
N GLY A 396 32.84 -2.87 -5.99
CA GLY A 396 32.79 -1.70 -6.85
C GLY A 396 32.96 -0.39 -6.08
N GLU A 397 33.51 0.61 -6.77
CA GLU A 397 33.66 1.97 -6.24
C GLU A 397 32.30 2.63 -5.98
N VAL A 398 32.24 3.50 -4.97
CA VAL A 398 31.09 4.37 -4.72
C VAL A 398 31.57 5.79 -4.97
N ILE A 399 30.91 6.50 -5.87
CA ILE A 399 31.27 7.85 -6.27
C ILE A 399 30.36 8.83 -5.54
N PHE A 400 30.86 9.42 -4.45
CA PHE A 400 30.06 10.24 -3.53
C PHE A 400 30.55 11.69 -3.35
N ASP A 401 31.54 12.13 -4.13
CA ASP A 401 31.99 13.52 -4.20
C ASP A 401 31.20 14.28 -5.30
N PRO A 402 30.48 15.37 -4.97
CA PRO A 402 30.42 16.05 -3.67
C PRO A 402 29.46 15.41 -2.67
N VAL A 403 29.76 15.59 -1.39
CA VAL A 403 28.82 15.32 -0.29
C VAL A 403 27.96 16.55 -0.06
N ASN A 404 26.68 16.35 0.29
CA ASN A 404 25.77 17.48 0.53
C ASN A 404 24.86 17.19 1.74
N CYS A 405 25.10 17.93 2.82
CA CYS A 405 24.24 17.98 4.00
C CYS A 405 23.60 19.35 4.20
N ASP A 406 23.51 20.17 3.15
CA ASP A 406 22.59 21.29 3.16
C ASP A 406 21.20 20.69 3.35
N ILE A 407 20.79 20.73 4.60
CA ILE A 407 19.63 20.03 5.12
C ILE A 407 18.49 20.43 4.20
N LEU A 408 17.94 19.48 3.42
CA LEU A 408 16.57 19.57 2.94
C LEU A 408 15.66 19.38 4.15
N ASN A 409 15.86 20.21 5.17
CA ASN A 409 14.94 20.39 6.25
C ASN A 409 13.77 21.09 5.59
N ILE A 410 12.75 20.34 5.19
CA ILE A 410 11.42 20.91 5.08
C ILE A 410 10.82 21.01 6.50
N THR A 411 11.56 21.51 7.47
CA THR A 411 11.03 22.69 8.18
C THR A 411 11.44 23.91 7.38
N ASN A 412 10.79 24.13 6.24
CA ASN A 412 10.62 25.50 5.78
C ASN A 412 9.42 26.01 6.60
N PRO A 413 9.62 26.74 7.71
CA PRO A 413 8.50 27.25 8.51
C PRO A 413 7.53 28.06 7.63
N ILE A 414 7.97 28.57 6.49
CA ILE A 414 7.14 29.24 5.48
C ILE A 414 6.16 28.28 4.79
N LEU A 415 6.55 27.02 4.49
CA LEU A 415 5.67 26.00 3.92
C LEU A 415 4.71 25.43 4.97
N GLU A 416 5.18 25.14 6.19
CA GLU A 416 4.29 24.70 7.28
C GLU A 416 3.24 25.76 7.64
N THR A 417 3.64 27.04 7.68
CA THR A 417 2.72 28.17 7.92
C THR A 417 1.98 28.63 6.67
N PHE A 418 2.22 28.03 5.50
CA PHE A 418 1.50 28.39 4.28
C PHE A 418 0.02 28.04 4.43
N VAL A 419 -0.79 29.08 4.41
CA VAL A 419 -2.25 29.01 4.47
C VAL A 419 -2.83 29.85 3.34
N PHE A 420 -3.98 29.39 2.84
CA PHE A 420 -4.83 30.19 1.98
C PHE A 420 -6.15 30.49 2.69
N TYR A 421 -6.82 31.56 2.28
CA TYR A 421 -8.09 31.99 2.86
C TYR A 421 -9.01 32.68 1.84
N PRO A 422 -10.33 32.66 2.02
CA PRO A 422 -11.04 31.95 3.09
C PRO A 422 -11.02 30.43 2.89
N ASN A 423 -11.14 29.68 3.98
CA ASN A 423 -11.40 28.24 3.96
C ASN A 423 -12.31 27.92 5.17
N PRO A 424 -13.61 27.63 4.98
CA PRO A 424 -14.28 27.35 3.71
C PRO A 424 -14.38 28.54 2.74
N ALA A 425 -14.22 28.27 1.44
CA ALA A 425 -14.26 29.22 0.33
C ALA A 425 -15.56 29.11 -0.48
N GLN A 426 -15.88 30.10 -1.30
CA GLN A 426 -17.01 30.04 -2.25
C GLN A 426 -16.53 29.78 -3.68
N ASN A 427 -15.69 30.66 -4.21
CA ASN A 427 -15.20 30.59 -5.59
C ASN A 427 -13.77 31.12 -5.76
N LYS A 428 -13.09 31.42 -4.66
CA LYS A 428 -11.72 31.91 -4.66
C LYS A 428 -11.00 31.64 -3.35
N ILE A 429 -9.70 31.46 -3.44
CA ILE A 429 -8.77 31.48 -2.32
C ILE A 429 -7.68 32.51 -2.58
N ASN A 430 -7.21 33.15 -1.51
CA ASN A 430 -6.11 34.11 -1.51
C ASN A 430 -4.95 33.49 -0.74
N PHE A 431 -3.73 33.76 -1.17
CA PHE A 431 -2.51 33.25 -0.55
C PHE A 431 -1.35 34.21 -0.83
N SER A 432 -0.29 34.09 -0.04
CA SER A 432 0.98 34.76 -0.32
C SER A 432 1.89 33.78 -1.02
N ASN A 433 2.24 34.02 -2.29
CA ASN A 433 3.16 33.15 -3.02
C ASN A 433 4.64 33.39 -2.62
N THR A 434 4.90 33.49 -1.32
CA THR A 434 6.24 33.58 -0.73
C THR A 434 7.06 32.31 -0.89
N PRO A 435 6.47 31.09 -0.96
CA PRO A 435 7.22 29.89 -1.36
C PRO A 435 7.59 29.82 -2.85
N ALA A 436 7.20 30.83 -3.65
CA ALA A 436 7.47 30.92 -5.09
C ALA A 436 7.01 29.69 -5.90
N PHE A 437 5.79 29.21 -5.61
CA PHE A 437 5.13 28.22 -6.45
C PHE A 437 5.00 28.73 -7.88
N ASN A 438 5.16 27.83 -8.85
CA ASN A 438 5.00 28.09 -10.27
C ASN A 438 3.68 27.50 -10.82
N ASN A 439 3.04 26.59 -10.08
CA ASN A 439 1.77 26.01 -10.47
C ASN A 439 0.85 25.75 -9.27
N VAL A 440 -0.47 25.91 -9.47
CA VAL A 440 -1.50 25.51 -8.51
C VAL A 440 -2.52 24.62 -9.21
N SER A 441 -2.77 23.46 -8.63
CA SER A 441 -3.75 22.49 -9.13
C SER A 441 -4.77 22.20 -8.04
N ILE A 442 -6.04 22.07 -8.41
CA ILE A 442 -7.12 21.63 -7.51
C ILE A 442 -7.61 20.28 -7.99
N PHE A 443 -7.75 19.33 -7.07
CA PHE A 443 -8.26 17.99 -7.32
C PHE A 443 -9.50 17.73 -6.48
N SER A 444 -10.46 16.97 -7.01
CA SER A 444 -11.56 16.42 -6.21
C SER A 444 -11.05 15.32 -5.27
N LEU A 445 -11.88 14.88 -4.31
CA LEU A 445 -11.56 13.74 -3.44
C LEU A 445 -11.20 12.47 -4.23
N GLN A 446 -11.81 12.27 -5.40
CA GLN A 446 -11.56 11.14 -6.30
C GLN A 446 -10.31 11.34 -7.18
N GLY A 447 -9.43 12.31 -6.87
CA GLY A 447 -8.20 12.57 -7.61
C GLY A 447 -8.39 13.22 -9.00
N ARG A 448 -9.61 13.60 -9.39
CA ARG A 448 -9.85 14.27 -10.67
C ARG A 448 -9.34 15.71 -10.62
N LEU A 449 -8.46 16.07 -11.55
CA LEU A 449 -8.01 17.45 -11.74
C LEU A 449 -9.20 18.34 -12.14
N VAL A 450 -9.52 19.33 -11.31
CA VAL A 450 -10.62 20.29 -11.54
C VAL A 450 -10.14 21.68 -11.92
N LEU A 451 -8.91 22.05 -11.55
CA LEU A 451 -8.25 23.29 -11.98
C LEU A 451 -6.74 23.08 -12.07
N ASN A 452 -6.12 23.70 -13.07
CA ASN A 452 -4.66 23.81 -13.16
C ASN A 452 -4.31 25.22 -13.62
N GLN A 453 -3.47 25.92 -12.87
CA GLN A 453 -3.14 27.31 -13.13
C GLN A 453 -1.68 27.60 -12.82
N GLU A 454 -0.94 28.08 -13.82
CA GLU A 454 0.39 28.62 -13.63
C GLU A 454 0.34 29.92 -12.79
N VAL A 455 1.27 30.05 -11.86
CA VAL A 455 1.35 31.17 -10.94
C VAL A 455 2.77 31.73 -10.90
N SER A 456 2.89 32.99 -10.50
CA SER A 456 4.19 33.63 -10.26
C SER A 456 4.25 34.19 -8.85
N THR A 457 5.40 34.67 -8.42
CA THR A 457 5.57 35.34 -7.11
C THR A 457 4.65 36.55 -6.90
N THR A 458 4.05 37.08 -7.97
CA THR A 458 3.08 38.19 -7.91
C THR A 458 1.63 37.76 -7.81
N THR A 459 1.32 36.48 -8.03
CA THR A 459 -0.04 35.93 -7.92
C THR A 459 -0.47 35.87 -6.45
N LYS A 460 -1.69 36.34 -6.16
CA LYS A 460 -2.24 36.42 -4.80
C LYS A 460 -3.54 35.68 -4.59
N ASP A 461 -4.17 35.20 -5.67
CA ASP A 461 -5.42 34.48 -5.61
C ASP A 461 -5.53 33.42 -6.72
N ILE A 462 -6.39 32.43 -6.47
CA ILE A 462 -6.90 31.47 -7.44
C ILE A 462 -8.42 31.57 -7.41
N ASN A 463 -9.03 31.71 -8.59
CA ASN A 463 -10.47 31.64 -8.76
C ASN A 463 -10.84 30.26 -9.30
N PHE A 464 -11.91 29.67 -8.77
CA PHE A 464 -12.41 28.35 -9.18
C PHE A 464 -13.93 28.35 -9.21
N ASN A 465 -14.49 27.45 -10.02
CA ASN A 465 -15.92 27.22 -10.12
C ASN A 465 -16.19 25.72 -10.02
N VAL A 466 -16.25 25.23 -8.79
CA VAL A 466 -16.48 23.82 -8.47
C VAL A 466 -17.67 23.70 -7.51
N PRO A 467 -18.42 22.59 -7.53
CA PRO A 467 -19.50 22.36 -6.57
C PRO A 467 -19.05 22.46 -5.11
N SER A 468 -20.01 22.64 -4.20
CA SER A 468 -19.75 22.54 -2.75
C SER A 468 -19.19 21.16 -2.42
N GLY A 469 -18.15 21.10 -1.59
CA GLY A 469 -17.45 19.85 -1.30
C GLY A 469 -16.03 20.07 -0.77
N VAL A 470 -15.31 18.97 -0.58
CA VAL A 470 -13.90 18.97 -0.17
C VAL A 470 -13.01 18.71 -1.39
N TYR A 471 -11.91 19.44 -1.47
CA TYR A 471 -10.93 19.38 -2.55
C TYR A 471 -9.51 19.40 -1.96
N PHE A 472 -8.54 18.96 -2.73
CA PHE A 472 -7.12 19.12 -2.42
C PHE A 472 -6.49 20.14 -3.36
N VAL A 473 -5.81 21.13 -2.79
CA VAL A 473 -5.08 22.15 -3.55
C VAL A 473 -3.60 21.83 -3.43
N HIS A 474 -2.98 21.53 -4.56
CA HIS A 474 -1.55 21.28 -4.70
C HIS A 474 -0.91 22.57 -5.18
N PHE A 475 0.02 23.11 -4.39
CA PHE A 475 0.89 24.19 -4.82
C PHE A 475 2.27 23.59 -5.11
N ASN A 476 2.76 23.78 -6.32
CA ASN A 476 3.98 23.14 -6.80
C ASN A 476 4.98 24.20 -7.26
N SER A 477 6.26 23.92 -7.03
CA SER A 477 7.42 24.57 -7.66
C SER A 477 8.37 23.48 -8.17
N ASP A 478 9.50 23.88 -8.75
CA ASP A 478 10.53 22.95 -9.19
C ASP A 478 11.22 22.22 -8.02
N THR A 479 11.07 22.74 -6.79
CA THR A 479 11.81 22.27 -5.61
C THR A 479 10.93 21.97 -4.40
N ALA A 480 9.62 22.26 -4.46
CA ALA A 480 8.69 22.05 -3.35
C ALA A 480 7.27 21.76 -3.83
N SER A 481 6.57 20.90 -3.12
CA SER A 481 5.14 20.68 -3.27
C SER A 481 4.46 20.78 -1.91
N ILE A 482 3.26 21.34 -1.88
CA ILE A 482 2.43 21.35 -0.69
C ILE A 482 0.97 21.08 -1.03
N VAL A 483 0.35 20.20 -0.25
CA VAL A 483 -1.05 19.86 -0.37
C VAL A 483 -1.83 20.44 0.82
N ARG A 484 -2.98 21.04 0.52
CA ARG A 484 -3.87 21.64 1.53
C ARG A 484 -5.33 21.34 1.20
N LYS A 485 -6.11 21.00 2.24
CA LYS A 485 -7.56 20.78 2.12
C LYS A 485 -8.29 22.10 1.84
N LEU A 486 -9.10 22.14 0.80
CA LEU A 486 -10.02 23.23 0.47
C LEU A 486 -11.46 22.76 0.69
N ILE A 487 -12.23 23.50 1.48
CA ILE A 487 -13.67 23.28 1.66
C ILE A 487 -14.39 24.35 0.84
N VAL A 488 -15.24 23.96 -0.11
CA VAL A 488 -16.06 24.85 -0.93
C VAL A 488 -17.52 24.81 -0.43
N LYS A 489 -18.12 25.99 -0.22
CA LYS A 489 -19.50 26.17 0.25
C LYS A 489 -20.47 26.40 -0.88
#